data_AF-A0A158CX87-F1
#
_entry.id   AF-A0A158CX87-F1
#
_cell.length_a   1.000
_cell.length_b   1.000
_cell.length_c   1.000
_cell.angle_alpha   90.00
_cell.angle_beta   90.00
_cell.angle_gamma   90.00
#
_symmetry.space_group_name_H-M   'P 1'
#
loop_
_entity.id
_entity.type
_entity.pdbx_description
1 polymer ?
#
loop_
_entity_poly.entity_id
_entity_poly.type
_entity_poly.pdbx_seq_one_letter_code
_entity_poly.pdbx_strand_id
1 'polypeptide(L)'
;MSNSLRKARCVVIAFNEDGNQIETCTVDRAALEQLRATSLVMPWSIEAHGGKLDDEFARKLGGASLLLLSTYQPALKPYIAVTQDRPDDEGDSRELESK
;
A
#
# COMPACT_ATOMS: atom_id res chain seq x y z
N MET A 1 22.83 -15.95 -25.08
CA MET A 1 21.44 -15.45 -25.28
C MET A 1 21.33 -14.13 -24.55
N SER A 2 21.01 -13.05 -25.27
CA SER A 2 21.00 -11.67 -24.75
C SER A 2 19.94 -11.51 -23.65
N ASN A 3 20.38 -11.27 -22.42
CA ASN A 3 19.47 -10.90 -21.34
C ASN A 3 19.13 -9.42 -21.56
N SER A 4 17.97 -9.14 -22.17
CA SER A 4 17.45 -7.78 -22.23
C SER A 4 17.21 -7.32 -20.79
N LEU A 5 18.13 -6.52 -20.26
CA LEU A 5 18.01 -5.86 -18.96
C LEU A 5 16.81 -4.91 -19.02
N ARG A 6 15.61 -5.43 -18.72
CA ARG A 6 14.44 -4.58 -18.56
C ARG A 6 14.79 -3.54 -17.51
N LYS A 7 14.66 -2.27 -17.86
CA LYS A 7 14.87 -1.15 -16.93
C LYS A 7 14.03 -1.38 -15.68
N ALA A 8 14.57 -1.04 -14.52
CA ALA A 8 13.83 -1.10 -13.28
C ALA A 8 12.54 -0.27 -13.39
N ARG A 9 11.43 -0.83 -12.94
CA ARG A 9 10.11 -0.21 -13.01
C ARG A 9 9.60 0.17 -11.62
N CYS A 10 8.67 1.10 -11.60
CA CYS A 10 7.82 1.41 -10.45
C CYS A 10 6.37 1.12 -10.85
N VAL A 11 5.54 0.70 -9.89
CA VAL A 11 4.08 0.63 -10.07
C VAL A 11 3.50 1.94 -9.57
N VAL A 12 2.61 2.54 -10.35
CA VAL A 12 1.78 3.67 -9.94
C VAL A 12 0.35 3.18 -9.83
N ILE A 13 -0.31 3.54 -8.73
CA ILE A 13 -1.74 3.31 -8.50
C ILE A 13 -2.39 4.69 -8.46
N ALA A 14 -3.40 4.92 -9.28
CA ALA A 14 -4.12 6.18 -9.37
C ALA A 14 -5.62 5.93 -9.34
N PHE A 15 -6.39 6.92 -8.88
CA PHE A 15 -7.84 6.93 -9.00
C PHE A 15 -8.24 7.91 -10.12
N ASN A 16 -8.83 7.37 -11.19
CA ASN A 16 -9.42 8.13 -12.27
C ASN A 16 -10.88 8.43 -11.91
N GLU A 17 -11.14 9.68 -11.54
CA GLU A 17 -12.47 10.13 -11.11
C GLU A 17 -13.50 10.10 -12.25
N ASP A 18 -13.09 10.48 -13.47
CA ASP A 18 -13.99 10.51 -14.64
C ASP A 18 -14.47 9.11 -15.01
N GLY A 19 -13.57 8.12 -14.94
CA GLY A 19 -13.87 6.72 -15.20
C GLY A 19 -14.37 5.94 -13.98
N ASN A 20 -14.36 6.55 -12.79
CA ASN A 20 -14.58 5.91 -11.49
C ASN A 20 -13.83 4.57 -11.35
N GLN A 21 -12.52 4.58 -11.62
CA GLN A 21 -11.70 3.38 -11.65
C GLN A 21 -10.33 3.55 -11.01
N ILE A 22 -9.79 2.47 -10.43
CA ILE A 22 -8.39 2.40 -10.03
C ILE A 22 -7.57 1.96 -11.23
N GLU A 23 -6.56 2.75 -11.56
CA GLU A 23 -5.61 2.44 -12.61
C GLU A 23 -4.28 2.03 -11.99
N THR A 24 -3.73 0.93 -12.48
CA THR A 24 -2.37 0.51 -12.15
C THR A 24 -1.53 0.50 -13.42
N CYS A 25 -0.40 1.19 -13.40
CA CYS A 25 0.53 1.17 -14.52
C CYS A 25 1.97 0.99 -14.04
N THR A 26 2.86 0.62 -14.95
CA THR A 26 4.30 0.59 -14.66
C THR A 26 5.01 1.70 -15.40
N VAL A 27 5.93 2.36 -14.71
CA VAL A 27 6.73 3.47 -15.23
C VAL A 27 8.22 3.17 -15.05
N ASP A 28 9.06 3.75 -15.91
CA ASP A 28 10.52 3.67 -15.74
C ASP A 28 10.93 4.31 -14.41
N ARG A 29 11.71 3.61 -13.59
CA ARG A 29 12.16 4.11 -12.28
C ARG A 29 12.88 5.45 -12.43
N ALA A 30 13.80 5.55 -13.40
CA ALA A 30 14.56 6.77 -13.67
C ALA A 30 13.65 7.96 -14.03
N ALA A 31 12.52 7.71 -14.71
CA ALA A 31 11.57 8.77 -15.04
C ALA A 31 10.81 9.28 -13.80
N LEU A 32 10.68 8.46 -12.75
CA LEU A 32 9.97 8.81 -11.53
C LEU A 32 10.89 9.42 -10.44
N GLU A 33 12.22 9.34 -10.60
CA GLU A 33 13.18 9.77 -9.57
C GLU A 33 13.02 11.25 -9.18
N GLN A 34 12.85 12.14 -10.16
CA GLN A 34 12.68 13.56 -9.89
C GLN A 34 11.38 13.86 -9.14
N LEU A 35 10.30 13.15 -9.47
CA LEU A 35 9.01 13.30 -8.79
C LEU A 35 9.05 12.77 -7.35
N ARG A 36 9.80 11.67 -7.12
CA ARG A 36 9.94 11.08 -5.78
C ARG A 36 10.64 12.00 -4.78
N ALA A 37 11.54 12.87 -5.24
CA ALA A 37 12.30 13.75 -4.37
C ALA A 37 11.43 14.75 -3.58
N THR A 38 10.25 15.09 -4.10
CA THR A 38 9.31 16.04 -3.48
C THR A 38 7.98 15.40 -3.07
N SER A 39 7.87 14.07 -3.17
CA SER A 39 6.65 13.33 -2.89
C SER A 39 6.68 12.70 -1.49
N LEU A 40 5.49 12.42 -0.95
CA LEU A 40 5.37 11.56 0.23
C LEU A 40 5.90 10.16 -0.11
N VAL A 41 6.84 9.66 0.68
CA VAL A 41 7.36 8.29 0.57
C VAL A 41 7.09 7.57 1.88
N MET A 42 6.32 6.48 1.82
CA MET A 42 6.13 5.57 2.94
C MET A 42 6.96 4.31 2.68
N PRO A 43 8.12 4.13 3.32
CA PRO A 43 8.97 2.97 3.10
C PRO A 43 8.41 1.73 3.83
N TRP A 44 8.39 0.59 3.14
CA TRP A 44 8.04 -0.72 3.71
C TRP A 44 9.27 -1.62 3.62
N SER A 45 9.95 -1.86 4.74
CA SER A 45 11.16 -2.68 4.77
C SER A 45 10.83 -4.17 4.67
N ILE A 46 11.43 -4.88 3.72
CA ILE A 46 11.27 -6.34 3.59
C ILE A 46 11.84 -7.06 4.82
N GLU A 47 12.97 -6.59 5.34
CA GLU A 47 13.62 -7.17 6.52
C GLU A 47 12.74 -7.04 7.77
N ALA A 48 12.09 -5.89 7.95
CA ALA A 48 11.17 -5.67 9.07
C ALA A 48 9.92 -6.58 9.02
N HIS A 49 9.61 -7.14 7.84
CA HIS A 49 8.51 -8.09 7.63
C HIS A 49 9.02 -9.54 7.52
N GLY A 50 10.17 -9.85 8.12
CA GLY A 50 10.69 -11.22 8.19
C GLY A 50 11.27 -11.74 6.86
N GLY A 51 11.62 -10.85 5.92
CA GLY A 51 12.24 -11.24 4.66
C GLY A 51 11.28 -11.80 3.61
N LYS A 52 9.97 -11.77 3.87
CA LYS A 52 8.93 -12.32 2.99
C LYS A 52 7.79 -11.32 2.82
N LEU A 53 7.24 -11.27 1.61
CA LEU A 53 6.04 -10.51 1.29
C LEU A 53 4.92 -11.52 1.10
N ASP A 54 4.12 -11.75 2.14
CA ASP A 54 2.99 -12.67 2.12
C ASP A 54 1.65 -11.96 1.85
N ASP A 55 0.55 -12.71 1.95
CA ASP A 55 -0.79 -12.19 1.70
C ASP A 55 -1.17 -11.09 2.70
N GLU A 56 -0.68 -11.15 3.93
CA GLU A 56 -0.94 -10.11 4.92
C GLU A 56 -0.21 -8.81 4.57
N PHE A 57 1.06 -8.91 4.16
CA PHE A 57 1.81 -7.77 3.63
C PHE A 57 1.10 -7.15 2.42
N ALA A 58 0.68 -7.97 1.45
CA ALA A 58 -0.02 -7.51 0.25
C ALA A 58 -1.34 -6.82 0.59
N ARG A 59 -2.12 -7.39 1.52
CA ARG A 59 -3.37 -6.81 2.04
C ARG A 59 -3.12 -5.43 2.65
N LYS A 60 -2.12 -5.31 3.54
CA LYS A 60 -1.77 -4.05 4.20
C LYS A 60 -1.26 -3.00 3.21
N LEU A 61 -0.40 -3.38 2.27
CA LEU A 61 0.12 -2.48 1.23
C LEU A 61 -1.00 -1.93 0.34
N GLY A 62 -1.89 -2.80 -0.13
CA GLY A 62 -3.05 -2.40 -0.94
C GLY A 62 -3.98 -1.48 -0.17
N GLY A 63 -4.31 -1.85 1.07
CA GLY A 63 -5.15 -1.05 1.95
C GLY A 63 -4.59 0.34 2.23
N ALA A 64 -3.30 0.42 2.57
CA ALA A 64 -2.62 1.69 2.81
C ALA A 64 -2.57 2.57 1.55
N SER A 65 -2.37 1.97 0.37
CA SER A 65 -2.36 2.69 -0.91
C SER A 65 -3.72 3.34 -1.20
N LEU A 66 -4.83 2.62 -0.97
CA LEU A 66 -6.18 3.16 -1.15
C LEU A 66 -6.50 4.27 -0.15
N LEU A 67 -6.13 4.10 1.12
CA LEU A 67 -6.34 5.11 2.16
C LEU A 67 -5.54 6.40 1.87
N LEU A 68 -4.29 6.27 1.42
CA LEU A 68 -3.47 7.40 0.98
C LEU A 68 -4.10 8.12 -0.21
N LEU A 69 -4.54 7.40 -1.26
CA LEU A 69 -5.24 8.01 -2.39
C LEU A 69 -6.49 8.77 -1.92
N SER A 70 -7.29 8.18 -1.04
CA SER A 70 -8.51 8.82 -0.52
C SER A 70 -8.28 10.06 0.33
N THR A 71 -7.06 10.27 0.83
CA THR A 71 -6.67 11.49 1.55
C THR A 71 -6.63 12.68 0.60
N TYR A 72 -6.12 12.47 -0.62
CA TYR A 72 -6.02 13.50 -1.66
C TYR A 72 -7.23 13.52 -2.60
N GLN A 73 -7.96 12.41 -2.70
CA GLN A 73 -9.15 12.25 -3.55
C GLN A 73 -10.33 11.70 -2.72
N PRO A 74 -11.03 12.56 -1.96
CA PRO A 74 -12.06 12.13 -1.02
C PRO A 74 -13.24 11.38 -1.64
N ALA A 75 -13.48 11.57 -2.94
CA ALA A 75 -14.49 10.84 -3.70
C ALA A 75 -14.27 9.31 -3.70
N LEU A 76 -13.03 8.85 -3.45
CA LEU A 76 -12.72 7.42 -3.33
C LEU A 76 -13.21 6.82 -2.01
N LYS A 77 -13.37 7.61 -0.95
CA LYS A 77 -13.66 7.12 0.42
C LYS A 77 -14.87 6.17 0.51
N PRO A 78 -16.03 6.44 -0.13
CA PRO A 78 -17.19 5.55 -0.05
C PRO A 78 -16.96 4.15 -0.63
N TYR A 79 -15.93 3.97 -1.46
CA TYR A 79 -15.60 2.70 -2.09
C TYR A 79 -14.58 1.87 -1.29
N ILE A 80 -14.00 2.41 -0.22
CA ILE A 80 -12.95 1.74 0.57
C ILE A 80 -13.57 0.99 1.74
N ALA A 81 -13.44 -0.33 1.72
CA ALA A 81 -13.84 -1.24 2.82
C ALA A 81 -12.64 -2.04 3.33
N VAL A 82 -11.51 -1.36 3.57
CA VAL A 82 -10.28 -1.98 4.07
C VAL A 82 -10.36 -2.12 5.58
N THR A 83 -10.14 -3.33 6.09
CA THR A 83 -9.98 -3.56 7.54
C THR A 83 -8.70 -2.89 8.02
N GLN A 84 -8.83 -1.95 8.94
CA GLN A 84 -7.71 -1.39 9.67
C GLN A 84 -7.49 -2.24 10.92
N ASP A 85 -6.27 -2.74 11.11
CA ASP A 85 -5.88 -3.33 12.39
C ASP A 85 -5.97 -2.19 13.42
N ARG A 86 -6.93 -2.29 14.34
CA ARG A 86 -7.04 -1.30 15.42
C ARG A 86 -5.83 -1.49 16.33
N PRO A 87 -5.19 -0.41 16.81
CA PRO A 87 -4.07 -0.52 17.74
C PRO A 87 -4.44 -1.18 19.09
N ASP A 88 -5.71 -1.49 19.34
CA ASP A 88 -6.23 -1.87 20.66
C ASP A 88 -6.53 -3.37 20.82
N ASP A 89 -6.20 -4.22 19.84
CA ASP A 89 -6.41 -5.69 19.95
C ASP A 89 -5.24 -6.38 20.68
N GLU A 90 -4.68 -5.72 21.70
CA GLU A 90 -3.86 -6.36 22.73
C GLU A 90 -4.78 -7.10 23.71
N GLY A 91 -5.07 -8.36 23.39
CA GLY A 91 -5.38 -9.44 24.31
C GLY A 91 -6.26 -9.11 25.52
N ASP A 92 -7.56 -9.35 25.37
CA ASP A 92 -8.41 -9.71 26.52
C ASP A 92 -7.94 -11.07 27.07
N SER A 93 -6.92 -11.04 27.93
CA SER A 93 -6.43 -12.18 28.72
C SER A 93 -6.74 -12.01 30.20
N ARG A 94 -7.85 -11.37 30.57
CA ARG A 94 -8.30 -11.34 31.97
C ARG A 94 -9.74 -11.79 32.11
N GLU A 95 -9.94 -13.10 31.96
CA GLU A 95 -10.98 -13.81 32.73
C GLU A 95 -10.39 -15.09 33.35
N LEU A 96 -9.43 -14.88 34.25
CA LEU A 96 -9.19 -15.78 35.38
C LEU A 96 -9.42 -14.93 36.62
N GLU A 97 -10.65 -14.98 37.15
CA GLU A 97 -11.04 -14.95 38.57
C GLU A 97 -12.52 -14.53 38.71
N SER A 98 -13.43 -15.50 38.59
CA SER A 98 -14.53 -15.59 39.56
C SER A 98 -15.33 -16.89 39.44
N LYS A 99 -15.30 -17.60 40.57
CA LYS A 99 -16.16 -18.70 41.04
C LYS A 99 -15.70 -20.13 40.78
#